data_AF-A0A090MIZ2-F1
#
_entry.id   AF-A0A090MIZ2-F1
#
_cell.length_a   1.000
_cell.length_b   1.000
_cell.length_c   1.000
_cell.angle_alpha   90.00
_cell.angle_beta   90.00
_cell.angle_gamma   90.00
#
_symmetry.space_group_name_H-M   'P 1'
#
loop_
_entity.id
_entity.type
_entity.pdbx_description
1 polymer ?
#
loop_
_entity_poly.entity_id
_entity_poly.type
_entity_poly.pdbx_seq_one_letter_code
_entity_poly.pdbx_strand_id
1 'polypeptide(L)'
;MRIITPVVYAGLLAVSIYAALAQTSPIQYTPPAPEAQAPTKLAYAAPNDGAQKSAKPAVRVSKRDACRQKIAARHLKHREARDKMQLCVAEARVECLKQAIDRHVHPSQRRLFVRSCVAS
;
A
#
# COMPACT_ATOMS: atom_id res chain seq x y z
N MET A 1 -4.54 -21.62 38.73
CA MET A 1 -4.31 -21.87 37.28
C MET A 1 -4.58 -20.68 36.36
N ARG A 2 -5.36 -19.65 36.76
CA ARG A 2 -5.68 -18.49 35.89
C ARG A 2 -4.57 -17.42 35.74
N ILE A 3 -3.54 -17.46 36.58
CA ILE A 3 -2.41 -16.51 36.58
C ILE A 3 -1.18 -17.09 35.87
N ILE A 4 -1.11 -18.41 35.72
CA ILE A 4 0.04 -19.09 35.12
C ILE A 4 0.05 -18.89 33.60
N THR A 5 -1.12 -18.90 32.96
CA THR A 5 -1.28 -18.69 31.52
C THR A 5 -0.76 -17.35 31.02
N PRO A 6 -1.09 -16.18 31.62
CA PRO A 6 -0.56 -14.91 31.14
C PRO A 6 0.95 -14.78 31.36
N VAL A 7 1.50 -15.37 32.43
CA VAL A 7 2.94 -15.34 32.73
C VAL A 7 3.73 -16.18 31.73
N VAL A 8 3.24 -17.37 31.38
CA VAL A 8 3.87 -18.22 30.34
C VAL A 8 3.80 -17.54 28.97
N TYR A 9 2.67 -16.90 28.64
CA TYR A 9 2.52 -16.21 27.36
C TYR A 9 3.44 -14.98 27.24
N ALA A 10 3.55 -14.19 28.32
CA ALA A 10 4.46 -13.05 28.38
C ALA A 10 5.94 -13.49 28.25
N GLY A 11 6.32 -14.59 28.90
CA GLY A 11 7.65 -15.17 28.78
C GLY A 11 7.97 -15.61 27.34
N LEU A 12 7.05 -16.32 26.68
CA LEU A 12 7.22 -16.75 25.29
C LEU A 12 7.34 -15.58 24.31
N LEU A 13 6.54 -14.53 24.50
CA LEU A 13 6.63 -13.33 23.65
C LEU A 13 7.96 -12.59 23.83
N ALA A 14 8.44 -12.43 25.05
CA ALA A 14 9.71 -11.77 25.33
C ALA A 14 10.91 -12.49 24.67
N VAL A 15 10.93 -13.83 24.73
CA VAL A 15 11.99 -14.64 24.08
C VAL A 15 11.96 -14.49 22.55
N SER A 16 10.77 -14.45 21.94
CA SER A 16 10.64 -14.27 20.49
C SER A 16 11.14 -12.92 19.99
N ILE A 17 10.88 -11.84 20.74
CA ILE A 17 11.35 -10.48 20.41
C ILE A 17 12.88 -10.40 20.54
N TYR A 18 13.45 -11.01 21.59
CA TYR A 18 14.90 -11.00 21.79
C TYR A 18 15.64 -11.76 20.68
N ALA A 19 15.12 -12.91 20.24
CA ALA A 19 15.70 -13.66 19.11
C ALA A 19 15.67 -12.86 17.79
N ALA A 20 14.62 -12.07 17.55
CA ALA A 20 14.53 -11.20 16.38
C ALA A 20 15.58 -10.07 16.40
N LEU A 21 15.88 -9.51 17.58
CA LEU A 21 16.90 -8.47 17.74
C LEU A 21 18.34 -9.00 17.60
N ALA A 22 18.57 -10.30 17.83
CA ALA A 22 19.89 -10.92 17.64
C ALA A 22 20.22 -11.24 16.17
N GLN A 23 19.21 -11.39 15.30
CA GLN A 23 19.39 -11.68 13.86
C GLN A 23 19.39 -10.45 12.96
N THR A 24 19.08 -9.27 13.49
CA THR A 24 19.25 -8.00 12.78
C THR A 24 20.73 -7.62 12.78
N SER A 25 21.47 -8.18 11.84
CA SER A 25 22.74 -7.62 11.40
C SER A 25 22.56 -6.12 11.10
N PRO A 26 23.52 -5.25 11.48
CA PRO A 26 23.44 -3.85 11.13
C PRO A 26 23.43 -3.73 9.60
N ILE A 27 22.43 -3.05 9.05
CA ILE A 27 22.43 -2.63 7.66
C ILE A 27 23.64 -1.71 7.49
N GLN A 28 24.74 -2.27 6.98
CA GLN A 28 25.90 -1.53 6.50
C GLN A 28 25.43 -0.77 5.26
N TYR A 29 25.04 0.49 5.44
CA TYR A 29 24.87 1.42 4.33
C TYR A 29 26.27 1.83 3.86
N THR A 30 26.80 1.12 2.88
CA THR A 30 27.99 1.56 2.14
C THR A 30 27.53 2.50 1.02
N PRO A 31 27.88 3.80 1.05
CA PRO A 31 27.64 4.67 -0.09
C PRO A 31 28.56 4.23 -1.24
N PRO A 32 28.04 3.96 -2.45
CA PRO A 32 28.90 3.72 -3.60
C PRO A 32 29.64 5.01 -3.95
N ALA A 33 30.97 4.89 -4.08
CA ALA A 33 31.88 5.93 -4.57
C ALA A 33 31.48 6.37 -6.01
N PRO A 34 31.83 7.60 -6.42
CA PRO A 34 31.31 8.20 -7.64
C PRO A 34 32.09 7.68 -8.86
N GLU A 35 31.60 6.63 -9.49
CA GLU A 35 32.05 6.27 -10.84
C GLU A 35 30.98 6.68 -11.85
N ALA A 36 31.41 7.58 -12.74
CA ALA A 36 30.62 8.16 -13.81
C ALA A 36 30.07 7.08 -14.74
N GLN A 37 28.75 6.91 -14.76
CA GLN A 37 28.04 6.21 -15.83
C GLN A 37 26.79 6.99 -16.25
N ALA A 38 26.73 7.17 -17.57
CA ALA A 38 25.81 7.96 -18.39
C ALA A 38 24.31 7.88 -18.01
N PRO A 39 23.49 8.88 -18.40
CA PRO A 39 22.09 9.00 -17.99
C PRO A 39 21.25 7.84 -18.54
N THR A 40 21.14 6.76 -17.75
CA THR A 40 20.22 5.66 -18.02
C THR A 40 18.83 6.11 -17.55
N LYS A 41 18.10 6.66 -18.52
CA LYS A 41 16.65 6.86 -18.51
C LYS A 41 15.98 5.61 -17.91
N LEU A 42 15.48 5.72 -16.69
CA LEU A 42 14.64 4.69 -16.06
C LEU A 42 13.37 4.54 -16.91
N ALA A 43 13.38 3.57 -17.82
CA ALA A 43 12.21 3.16 -18.57
C ALA A 43 11.27 2.39 -17.62
N TYR A 44 10.27 3.09 -17.09
CA TYR A 44 9.14 2.45 -16.44
C TYR A 44 8.34 1.71 -17.52
N ALA A 45 8.52 0.39 -17.62
CA ALA A 45 7.68 -0.45 -18.47
C ALA A 45 6.29 -0.58 -17.81
N ALA A 46 5.40 0.36 -18.13
CA ALA A 46 3.97 0.14 -18.03
C ALA A 46 3.57 -0.94 -19.06
N PRO A 47 2.70 -1.90 -18.73
CA PRO A 47 2.21 -2.85 -19.72
C PRO A 47 1.47 -2.08 -20.83
N ASN A 48 1.97 -2.25 -22.05
CA ASN A 48 1.46 -1.63 -23.26
C ASN A 48 0.36 -2.53 -23.83
N ASP A 49 -0.89 -2.30 -23.43
CA ASP A 49 -2.03 -2.79 -24.20
C ASP A 49 -2.25 -1.83 -25.38
N GLY A 50 -2.17 -2.38 -26.59
CA GLY A 50 -2.02 -1.66 -27.84
C GLY A 50 -2.98 -0.48 -28.04
N ALA A 51 -2.40 0.62 -28.51
CA ALA A 51 -3.00 1.63 -29.39
C ALA A 51 -4.51 1.88 -29.25
N GLN A 52 -4.90 2.84 -28.42
CA GLN A 52 -5.94 3.78 -28.81
C GLN A 52 -5.79 5.13 -28.10
N LYS A 53 -5.51 6.13 -28.93
CA LYS A 53 -5.66 7.59 -28.80
C LYS A 53 -5.80 8.14 -27.38
N SER A 54 -4.94 9.13 -27.11
CA SER A 54 -5.07 10.22 -26.15
C SER A 54 -6.51 10.76 -25.98
N ALA A 55 -7.33 10.01 -25.25
CA ALA A 55 -8.47 10.56 -24.56
C ALA A 55 -7.89 11.23 -23.32
N LYS A 56 -8.03 12.56 -23.26
CA LYS A 56 -7.96 13.36 -22.02
C LYS A 56 -8.44 12.47 -20.88
N PRO A 57 -7.72 12.31 -19.75
CA PRO A 57 -8.25 11.53 -18.66
C PRO A 57 -9.56 12.21 -18.29
N ALA A 58 -10.68 11.59 -18.69
CA ALA A 58 -11.95 11.85 -18.06
C ALA A 58 -11.61 11.83 -16.58
N VAL A 59 -12.03 12.86 -15.85
CA VAL A 59 -11.81 12.99 -14.42
C VAL A 59 -12.48 11.77 -13.79
N ARG A 60 -11.78 10.62 -13.82
CA ARG A 60 -12.11 9.46 -13.04
C ARG A 60 -11.71 9.95 -11.68
N VAL A 61 -12.74 10.38 -10.96
CA VAL A 61 -12.59 10.82 -9.59
C VAL A 61 -11.91 9.66 -8.91
N SER A 62 -10.63 9.86 -8.56
CA SER A 62 -9.83 8.86 -7.89
C SER A 62 -10.70 8.25 -6.80
N LYS A 63 -10.76 6.93 -6.59
CA LYS A 63 -11.52 6.40 -5.43
C LYS A 63 -11.10 7.10 -4.13
N ARG A 64 -9.85 7.55 -4.07
CA ARG A 64 -9.34 8.44 -3.03
C ARG A 64 -10.00 9.82 -2.99
N ASP A 65 -10.23 10.47 -4.12
CA ASP A 65 -10.93 11.76 -4.21
C ASP A 65 -12.42 11.61 -3.89
N ALA A 66 -13.05 10.49 -4.26
CA ALA A 66 -14.41 10.16 -3.82
C ALA A 66 -14.46 10.02 -2.29
N CYS A 67 -13.46 9.40 -1.67
CA CYS A 67 -13.33 9.36 -0.20
C CYS A 67 -13.15 10.76 0.39
N ARG A 68 -12.33 11.63 -0.23
CA ARG A 68 -12.16 13.02 0.20
C ARG A 68 -13.48 13.78 0.15
N GLN A 69 -14.25 13.66 -0.93
CA GLN A 69 -15.54 14.31 -1.07
C GLN A 69 -16.55 13.84 -0.01
N LYS A 70 -16.62 12.52 0.24
CA LYS A 70 -17.49 11.94 1.28
C LYS A 70 -17.19 12.47 2.68
N ILE A 71 -15.91 12.74 2.96
CA ILE A 71 -15.47 13.25 4.27
C ILE A 71 -15.63 14.75 4.34
N ALA A 72 -15.33 15.49 3.26
CA ALA A 72 -15.58 16.92 3.20
C ALA A 72 -17.07 17.26 3.40
N ALA A 73 -17.98 16.40 2.92
CA ALA A 73 -19.42 16.54 3.11
C ALA A 73 -19.88 16.31 4.56
N ARG A 74 -19.11 15.61 5.37
CA ARG A 74 -19.41 15.40 6.79
C ARG A 74 -18.51 16.34 7.56
N HIS A 75 -19.06 17.41 8.15
CA HIS A 75 -18.32 18.41 8.94
C HIS A 75 -17.70 17.79 10.21
N LEU A 76 -16.70 16.92 10.03
CA LEU A 76 -16.05 16.09 11.03
C LEU A 76 -14.90 16.86 11.66
N LYS A 77 -14.61 16.57 12.92
CA LYS A 77 -13.39 17.05 13.57
C LYS A 77 -12.16 16.43 12.89
N HIS A 78 -11.04 17.13 12.90
CA HIS A 78 -9.82 16.76 12.16
C HIS A 78 -9.34 15.31 12.39
N ARG A 79 -9.36 14.82 13.64
CA ARG A 79 -8.99 13.42 13.95
C ARG A 79 -9.95 12.42 13.31
N GLU A 80 -11.24 12.63 13.52
CA GLU A 80 -12.27 11.73 12.98
C GLU A 80 -12.28 11.72 11.45
N ALA A 81 -12.05 12.88 10.83
CA ALA A 81 -11.89 12.99 9.38
C ALA A 81 -10.71 12.15 8.87
N ARG A 82 -9.58 12.10 9.58
CA ARG A 82 -8.42 11.25 9.22
C ARG A 82 -8.75 9.77 9.35
N ASP A 83 -9.38 9.36 10.44
CA ASP A 83 -9.72 7.95 10.66
C ASP A 83 -10.74 7.46 9.64
N LYS A 84 -11.78 8.25 9.36
CA LYS A 84 -12.75 7.97 8.29
C LYS A 84 -12.10 7.94 6.92
N MET A 85 -11.07 8.76 6.67
CA MET A 85 -10.33 8.76 5.41
C MET A 85 -9.53 7.48 5.24
N GLN A 86 -8.89 6.99 6.29
CA GLN A 86 -8.17 5.73 6.26
C GLN A 86 -9.10 4.55 6.02
N LEU A 87 -10.25 4.51 6.70
CA LEU A 87 -11.26 3.47 6.51
C LEU A 87 -11.78 3.46 5.06
N CYS A 88 -12.17 4.62 4.53
CA CYS A 88 -12.69 4.72 3.16
C CYS A 88 -11.67 4.26 2.11
N VAL A 89 -10.39 4.63 2.28
CA VAL A 89 -9.32 4.19 1.35
C VAL A 89 -9.05 2.69 1.48
N ALA A 90 -9.14 2.12 2.68
CA ALA A 90 -9.00 0.68 2.89
C ALA A 90 -10.13 -0.10 2.24
N GLU A 91 -11.38 0.34 2.40
CA GLU A 91 -12.55 -0.23 1.73
C GLU A 91 -12.42 -0.17 0.20
N ALA A 92 -11.97 0.97 -0.33
CA ALA A 92 -11.71 1.14 -1.76
C ALA A 92 -10.65 0.16 -2.30
N ARG A 93 -9.60 -0.14 -1.52
CA ARG A 93 -8.58 -1.14 -1.90
C ARG A 93 -9.18 -2.54 -2.00
N VAL A 94 -10.03 -2.91 -1.05
CA VAL A 94 -10.70 -4.23 -1.06
C VAL A 94 -11.66 -4.33 -2.25
N GLU A 95 -12.40 -3.27 -2.55
CA GLU A 95 -13.30 -3.24 -3.70
C GLU A 95 -12.52 -3.33 -5.03
N CYS A 96 -11.39 -2.63 -5.15
CA CYS A 96 -10.49 -2.77 -6.28
C CYS A 96 -9.90 -4.18 -6.41
N LEU A 97 -9.61 -4.85 -5.29
CA LEU A 97 -9.14 -6.22 -5.31
C LEU A 97 -10.23 -7.18 -5.78
N LYS A 98 -11.48 -6.98 -5.37
CA LYS A 98 -12.64 -7.74 -5.88
C LYS A 98 -12.76 -7.61 -7.39
N GLN A 99 -12.73 -6.39 -7.91
CA GLN A 99 -12.74 -6.14 -9.36
C GLN A 99 -11.57 -6.83 -10.08
N ALA A 100 -10.38 -6.84 -9.49
CA ALA A 100 -9.22 -7.53 -10.05
C ALA A 100 -9.45 -9.05 -10.15
N ILE A 101 -10.09 -9.64 -9.14
CA ILE A 101 -10.43 -11.07 -9.11
C ILE A 101 -11.52 -11.36 -10.14
N ASP A 102 -12.55 -10.53 -10.22
CA ASP A 102 -13.65 -10.67 -11.18
C ASP A 102 -13.17 -10.56 -12.64
N ARG A 103 -12.11 -9.79 -12.88
CA ARG A 103 -11.43 -9.67 -14.17
C ARG A 103 -10.36 -10.72 -14.41
N HIS A 104 -10.24 -11.71 -13.52
CA HIS A 104 -9.23 -12.76 -13.55
C HIS A 104 -7.79 -12.25 -13.68
N VAL A 105 -7.49 -11.10 -13.07
CA VAL A 105 -6.14 -10.53 -13.07
C VAL A 105 -5.18 -11.48 -12.35
N HIS A 106 -4.06 -11.77 -13.01
CA HIS A 106 -3.01 -12.63 -12.47
C HIS A 106 -2.57 -12.16 -11.07
N PRO A 107 -2.34 -13.08 -10.12
CA PRO A 107 -1.99 -12.73 -8.75
C PRO A 107 -0.78 -11.78 -8.63
N SER A 108 0.21 -11.92 -9.51
CA SER A 108 1.39 -11.06 -9.60
C SER A 108 1.07 -9.62 -9.97
N GLN A 109 0.03 -9.40 -10.78
CA GLN A 109 -0.38 -8.07 -11.28
C GLN A 109 -1.46 -7.42 -10.40
N ARG A 110 -2.12 -8.16 -9.49
CA ARG A 110 -3.19 -7.64 -8.62
C ARG A 110 -2.75 -6.41 -7.82
N ARG A 111 -1.51 -6.38 -7.34
CA ARG A 111 -0.99 -5.21 -6.58
C ARG A 111 -0.94 -3.95 -7.43
N LEU A 112 -0.53 -4.06 -8.70
CA LEU A 112 -0.47 -2.93 -9.63
C LEU A 112 -1.88 -2.48 -10.01
N PHE A 113 -2.79 -3.43 -10.27
CA PHE A 113 -4.18 -3.14 -10.56
C PHE A 113 -4.89 -2.44 -9.40
N VAL A 114 -4.69 -2.89 -8.15
CA VAL A 114 -5.28 -2.23 -6.98
C VAL A 114 -4.71 -0.82 -6.81
N ARG A 115 -3.41 -0.63 -7.05
CA ARG A 115 -2.77 0.69 -6.97
C ARG A 115 -3.31 1.65 -8.03
N SER A 116 -3.47 1.20 -9.27
CA SER A 116 -4.07 2.00 -10.32
C SER A 116 -5.54 2.28 -10.02
N CYS A 117 -6.33 1.26 -9.66
CA CYS A 117 -7.75 1.38 -9.35
C CYS A 117 -8.08 2.34 -8.19
N VAL A 118 -7.22 2.42 -7.18
CA VAL A 118 -7.41 3.36 -6.06
C VAL A 118 -6.96 4.78 -6.42
N ALA A 119 -5.97 4.91 -7.31
CA ALA A 119 -5.49 6.19 -7.81
C ALA A 119 -6.36 6.75 -8.95
N SER A 120 -7.06 5.89 -9.69
CA SER A 120 -7.99 6.20 -10.77
C SER A 120 -9.40 6.47 -10.30
#